data_AF-A0A496PPM6-F1
#
_entry.id   AF-A0A496PPM6-F1
#
_cell.length_a   1.000
_cell.length_b   1.000
_cell.length_c   1.000
_cell.angle_alpha   90.00
_cell.angle_beta   90.00
_cell.angle_gamma   90.00
#
_symmetry.space_group_name_H-M   'P 1'
#
loop_
_entity.id
_entity.type
_entity.pdbx_description
1 polymer ?
#
loop_
_entity_poly.entity_id
_entity_poly.type
_entity_poly.pdbx_seq_one_letter_code
_entity_poly.pdbx_strand_id
1 'polypeptide(L)'
;KEALRLAFIQHKSFATVLKGVQQQRTIADAFEQSTSGATIVNMMSLDMLIGSGGVLSHAPRRQQAAMMMIDAFLPEGVTRLTVDSIFMMPQLGVLTEVQPKAATEVFEKDCLIHLGTCVAPAGTSKKPGPVMKYTIDLPDGKVSGTLNYLEMKKFELGIQENGLPRKAKAILEPERGYDVGAGRGNKREVELHGGVVGIVLDGRGRPFDLSTISESDRISYLKKWMTELNIYNTASLSGDQ
;
A
#
# COMPACT_ATOMS: atom_id res chain seq x y z
N LYS A 1 14.35 0.77 -3.80
CA LYS A 1 13.54 -0.25 -3.07
C LYS A 1 14.20 -0.62 -1.74
N GLU A 2 15.39 -1.23 -1.75
CA GLU A 2 16.04 -1.71 -0.52
C GLU A 2 16.33 -0.60 0.50
N ALA A 3 16.81 0.57 0.06
CA ALA A 3 17.00 1.72 0.94
C ALA A 3 15.70 2.17 1.65
N LEU A 4 14.57 2.15 0.94
CA LEU A 4 13.26 2.49 1.52
C LEU A 4 12.84 1.46 2.58
N ARG A 5 13.06 0.17 2.29
CA ARG A 5 12.76 -0.94 3.21
C ARG A 5 13.57 -0.84 4.50
N LEU A 6 14.88 -0.60 4.39
CA LEU A 6 15.75 -0.45 5.55
C LEU A 6 15.41 0.79 6.37
N ALA A 7 15.17 1.93 5.71
CA ALA A 7 14.71 3.15 6.38
C ALA A 7 13.38 2.93 7.11
N PHE A 8 12.46 2.15 6.53
CA PHE A 8 11.19 1.84 7.18
C PHE A 8 11.35 0.94 8.41
N ILE A 9 12.18 -0.09 8.31
CA ILE A 9 12.50 -0.97 9.45
C ILE A 9 13.10 -0.14 10.59
N GLN A 10 14.01 0.77 10.26
CA GLN A 10 14.59 1.68 11.23
C GLN A 10 13.55 2.66 11.81
N HIS A 11 12.66 3.21 10.99
CA HIS A 11 11.60 4.09 11.47
C HIS A 11 10.68 3.38 12.48
N LYS A 12 10.26 2.14 12.18
CA LYS A 12 9.47 1.31 13.09
C LYS A 12 10.16 1.06 14.44
N SER A 13 11.49 0.98 14.47
CA SER A 13 12.23 0.79 15.73
C SER A 13 12.28 2.05 16.61
N PHE A 14 12.13 3.24 16.02
CA PHE A 14 12.03 4.50 16.76
C PHE A 14 10.59 4.86 17.15
N ALA A 15 9.63 4.63 16.25
CA ALA A 15 8.22 4.91 16.46
C ALA A 15 7.61 3.86 17.40
N THR A 16 7.89 3.99 18.69
CA THR A 16 7.48 3.03 19.72
C THR A 16 6.69 3.70 20.84
N VAL A 17 5.87 2.92 21.54
CA VAL A 17 5.20 3.39 22.75
C VAL A 17 6.26 3.76 23.80
N LEU A 18 6.01 4.84 24.55
CA LEU A 18 6.93 5.35 25.57
C LEU A 18 7.37 4.23 26.54
N LYS A 19 8.68 4.00 26.61
CA LYS A 19 9.27 3.07 27.59
C LYS A 19 9.27 3.74 28.97
N GLY A 20 8.67 3.10 29.96
CA GLY A 20 8.77 3.52 31.37
C GLY A 20 7.68 4.47 31.88
N VAL A 21 6.66 4.80 31.08
CA VAL A 21 5.46 5.48 31.60
C VAL A 21 4.60 4.46 32.34
N GLN A 22 4.29 4.72 33.61
CA GLN A 22 3.42 3.89 34.43
C GLN A 22 1.99 3.97 33.87
N GLN A 23 1.67 3.09 32.92
CA GLN A 23 0.28 2.93 32.46
C GLN A 23 -0.56 2.52 33.67
N GLN A 24 -1.67 3.22 33.93
CA GLN A 24 -2.67 2.77 34.89
C GLN A 24 -3.24 1.45 34.39
N ARG A 25 -2.70 0.35 34.90
CA ARG A 25 -3.12 -1.00 34.51
C ARG A 25 -4.34 -1.40 35.30
N THR A 26 -5.40 -1.73 34.59
CA THR A 26 -6.49 -2.54 35.14
C THR A 26 -6.05 -4.02 35.16
N ILE A 27 -6.75 -4.86 35.95
CA ILE A 27 -6.47 -6.31 36.00
C ILE A 27 -6.64 -6.96 34.61
N ALA A 28 -7.47 -6.37 33.74
CA ALA A 28 -7.65 -6.81 32.35
C ALA A 28 -6.39 -6.59 31.49
N ASP A 29 -5.66 -5.48 31.70
CA ASP A 29 -4.43 -5.15 30.95
C ASP A 29 -3.25 -6.07 31.28
N ALA A 30 -3.34 -6.84 32.37
CA ALA A 30 -2.34 -7.86 32.71
C ALA A 30 -2.41 -9.10 31.80
N PHE A 31 -3.57 -9.34 31.17
CA PHE A 31 -3.76 -10.42 30.19
C PHE A 31 -3.45 -9.97 28.76
N GLU A 32 -3.62 -8.69 28.45
CA GLU A 32 -3.13 -8.06 27.21
C GLU A 32 -1.66 -7.67 27.36
N GLN A 33 -0.79 -8.67 27.30
CA GLN A 33 0.65 -8.51 27.40
C GLN A 33 1.22 -7.77 26.18
N SER A 34 0.96 -6.46 26.06
CA SER A 34 1.57 -5.59 25.06
C SER A 34 2.97 -5.19 25.52
N THR A 35 3.98 -5.67 24.78
CA THR A 35 5.39 -5.47 25.12
C THR A 35 5.75 -3.99 25.08
N SER A 36 6.31 -3.45 26.18
CA SER A 36 6.84 -2.09 26.19
C SER A 36 7.88 -1.92 25.06
N GLY A 37 7.78 -0.85 24.26
CA GLY A 37 8.66 -0.64 23.11
C GLY A 37 8.19 -1.31 21.81
N ALA A 38 6.97 -1.84 21.75
CA ALA A 38 6.34 -2.20 20.48
C ALA A 38 6.16 -0.95 19.60
N THR A 39 6.26 -1.14 18.27
CA THR A 39 6.05 -0.05 17.32
C THR A 39 4.59 0.39 17.32
N ILE A 40 4.35 1.71 17.21
CA ILE A 40 3.00 2.26 17.00
C ILE A 40 2.55 2.12 15.55
N VAL A 41 3.45 1.72 14.64
CA VAL A 41 3.15 1.57 13.21
C VAL A 41 2.48 0.22 12.95
N ASN A 42 1.16 0.23 12.86
CA ASN A 42 0.35 -0.91 12.45
C ASN A 42 -0.02 -0.78 10.96
N MET A 43 0.44 -1.72 10.13
CA MET A 43 0.21 -1.68 8.68
C MET A 43 -1.24 -1.92 8.30
N MET A 44 -1.97 -2.73 9.05
CA MET A 44 -3.36 -3.09 8.75
C MET A 44 -4.31 -1.91 8.93
N SER A 45 -4.03 -1.07 9.94
CA SER A 45 -4.82 0.14 10.22
C SER A 45 -4.26 1.39 9.55
N LEU A 46 -3.22 1.28 8.72
CA LEU A 46 -2.58 2.42 8.07
C LEU A 46 -3.35 2.78 6.80
N ASP A 47 -4.02 3.93 6.83
CA ASP A 47 -4.90 4.38 5.75
C ASP A 47 -4.17 4.93 4.52
N MET A 48 -2.98 5.51 4.69
CA MET A 48 -2.23 6.15 3.62
C MET A 48 -0.72 6.10 3.86
N LEU A 49 0.02 5.70 2.83
CA LEU A 49 1.47 5.88 2.73
C LEU A 49 1.77 7.04 1.78
N ILE A 50 2.55 8.01 2.28
CA ILE A 50 3.02 9.13 1.47
C ILE A 50 4.51 8.94 1.19
N GLY A 51 4.84 8.73 -0.08
CA GLY A 51 6.21 8.63 -0.55
C GLY A 51 6.80 10.01 -0.83
N SER A 52 7.74 10.44 0.00
CA SER A 52 8.60 11.60 -0.29
C SER A 52 10.03 11.12 -0.53
N GLY A 53 10.81 11.82 -1.36
CA GLY A 53 12.17 11.42 -1.74
C GLY A 53 12.42 11.56 -3.25
N GLY A 54 13.60 12.08 -3.65
CA GLY A 54 13.98 12.37 -5.05
C GLY A 54 13.52 11.29 -6.03
N VAL A 55 13.76 10.05 -5.64
CA VAL A 55 13.47 8.83 -6.39
C VAL A 55 11.96 8.58 -6.56
N LEU A 56 11.12 8.88 -5.57
CA LEU A 56 9.67 8.64 -5.63
C LEU A 56 8.95 9.78 -6.35
N SER A 57 9.35 11.03 -6.06
CA SER A 57 8.70 12.22 -6.60
C SER A 57 9.00 12.43 -8.09
N HIS A 58 10.23 12.09 -8.52
CA HIS A 58 10.68 12.19 -9.92
C HIS A 58 10.78 10.84 -10.64
N ALA A 59 10.12 9.79 -10.14
CA ALA A 59 10.02 8.54 -10.89
C ALA A 59 9.43 8.82 -12.29
N PRO A 60 10.11 8.42 -13.39
CA PRO A 60 9.66 8.70 -14.75
C PRO A 60 8.24 8.21 -15.04
N ARG A 61 7.84 7.13 -14.37
CA ARG A 61 6.49 6.60 -14.40
C ARG A 61 5.96 6.43 -12.98
N ARG A 62 4.74 6.88 -12.73
CA ARG A 62 4.10 6.81 -11.41
C ARG A 62 3.87 5.38 -10.93
N GLN A 63 3.72 4.45 -11.87
CA GLN A 63 3.64 3.00 -11.64
C GLN A 63 4.94 2.47 -11.00
N GLN A 64 6.10 3.04 -11.35
CA GLN A 64 7.38 2.67 -10.73
C GLN A 64 7.44 3.13 -9.28
N ALA A 65 6.99 4.37 -8.98
CA ALA A 65 6.88 4.84 -7.61
C ALA A 65 5.94 3.96 -6.78
N ALA A 66 4.75 3.63 -7.30
CA ALA A 66 3.81 2.73 -6.65
C ALA A 66 4.45 1.35 -6.36
N MET A 67 5.06 0.72 -7.36
CA MET A 67 5.71 -0.59 -7.18
C MET A 67 6.87 -0.52 -6.18
N MET A 68 7.67 0.56 -6.18
CA MET A 68 8.72 0.76 -5.18
C MET A 68 8.16 0.88 -3.76
N MET A 69 7.05 1.58 -3.58
CA MET A 69 6.40 1.72 -2.27
C MET A 69 5.78 0.41 -1.79
N ILE A 70 5.07 -0.31 -2.67
CA ILE A 70 4.46 -1.60 -2.32
C ILE A 70 5.55 -2.61 -1.91
N ASP A 71 6.63 -2.70 -2.69
CA ASP A 71 7.73 -3.63 -2.41
C ASP A 71 8.53 -3.25 -1.15
N ALA A 72 8.70 -1.97 -0.88
CA ALA A 72 9.51 -1.51 0.25
C ALA A 72 8.75 -1.55 1.58
N PHE A 73 7.49 -1.10 1.59
CA PHE A 73 6.71 -0.92 2.81
C PHE A 73 5.78 -2.08 3.12
N LEU A 74 5.53 -2.96 2.14
CA LEU A 74 4.63 -4.12 2.24
C LEU A 74 3.29 -3.75 2.91
N PRO A 75 2.46 -2.88 2.30
CA PRO A 75 1.17 -2.47 2.87
C PRO A 75 0.28 -3.66 3.20
N GLU A 76 -0.56 -3.55 4.22
CA GLU A 76 -1.50 -4.61 4.65
C GLU A 76 -2.93 -4.07 4.61
N GLY A 77 -3.88 -4.91 4.20
CA GLY A 77 -5.28 -4.50 4.09
C GLY A 77 -5.50 -3.55 2.92
N VAL A 78 -6.08 -2.39 3.20
CA VAL A 78 -6.43 -1.38 2.18
C VAL A 78 -5.68 -0.10 2.50
N THR A 79 -4.69 0.25 1.69
CA THR A 79 -3.81 1.39 1.93
C THR A 79 -3.75 2.29 0.72
N ARG A 80 -3.99 3.60 0.91
CA ARG A 80 -3.79 4.60 -0.14
C ARG A 80 -2.31 4.87 -0.34
N LEU A 81 -1.89 5.04 -1.59
CA LEU A 81 -0.54 5.41 -1.95
C LEU A 81 -0.55 6.81 -2.57
N THR A 82 0.27 7.70 -2.04
CA THR A 82 0.47 9.05 -2.56
C THR A 82 1.96 9.35 -2.62
N VAL A 83 2.35 10.36 -3.39
CA VAL A 83 3.71 10.90 -3.37
C VAL A 83 3.68 12.40 -3.15
N ASP A 84 4.60 12.89 -2.33
CA ASP A 84 4.93 14.31 -2.23
C ASP A 84 5.76 14.67 -3.46
N SER A 85 5.15 15.38 -4.40
CA SER A 85 5.74 15.60 -5.73
C SER A 85 6.73 16.75 -5.79
N ILE A 86 6.68 17.67 -4.81
CA ILE A 86 7.45 18.92 -4.80
C ILE A 86 8.38 19.04 -3.59
N PHE A 87 8.43 18.05 -2.71
CA PHE A 87 9.29 18.03 -1.52
C PHE A 87 8.99 19.12 -0.49
N MET A 88 7.75 19.59 -0.47
CA MET A 88 7.37 20.71 0.39
C MET A 88 6.66 20.27 1.66
N MET A 89 6.43 18.97 1.87
CA MET A 89 5.65 18.53 3.04
C MET A 89 6.23 19.01 4.38
N PRO A 90 7.55 18.94 4.65
CA PRO A 90 8.11 19.49 5.90
C PRO A 90 7.91 21.02 6.03
N GLN A 91 8.07 21.76 4.94
CA GLN A 91 7.95 23.21 4.90
C GLN A 91 6.49 23.66 5.08
N LEU A 92 5.55 22.92 4.49
CA LEU A 92 4.11 23.15 4.69
C LEU A 92 3.72 22.88 6.15
N GLY A 93 4.36 21.92 6.81
CA GLY A 93 4.24 21.70 8.25
C GLY A 93 4.53 22.97 9.06
N VAL A 94 5.66 23.63 8.80
CA VAL A 94 6.00 24.92 9.45
C VAL A 94 5.01 26.02 9.08
N LEU A 95 4.60 26.09 7.80
CA LEU A 95 3.64 27.09 7.34
C LEU A 95 2.28 26.97 8.03
N THR A 96 1.90 25.77 8.49
CA THR A 96 0.62 25.56 9.19
C THR A 96 0.49 26.38 10.49
N GLU A 97 1.60 26.78 11.12
CA GLU A 97 1.56 27.62 12.34
C GLU A 97 1.13 29.06 12.06
N VAL A 98 1.35 29.54 10.82
CA VAL A 98 1.09 30.93 10.43
C VAL A 98 -0.12 31.04 9.49
N GLN A 99 -0.22 30.14 8.51
CA GLN A 99 -1.31 30.12 7.54
C GLN A 99 -1.83 28.69 7.30
N PRO A 100 -2.63 28.15 8.24
CA PRO A 100 -3.14 26.78 8.15
C PRO A 100 -3.94 26.50 6.88
N LYS A 101 -4.77 27.45 6.44
CA LYS A 101 -5.67 27.25 5.29
C LYS A 101 -4.91 27.14 3.98
N ALA A 102 -3.99 28.07 3.72
CA ALA A 102 -3.18 28.02 2.50
C ALA A 102 -2.22 26.83 2.50
N ALA A 103 -1.62 26.50 3.65
CA ALA A 103 -0.75 25.32 3.74
C ALA A 103 -1.51 24.02 3.42
N THR A 104 -2.74 23.90 3.91
CA THR A 104 -3.62 22.76 3.59
C THR A 104 -4.00 22.74 2.11
N GLU A 105 -4.35 23.89 1.54
CA GLU A 105 -4.70 23.98 0.12
C GLU A 105 -3.54 23.57 -0.80
N VAL A 106 -2.34 24.09 -0.55
CA VAL A 106 -1.13 23.72 -1.31
C VAL A 106 -0.79 22.24 -1.08
N PHE A 107 -0.96 21.73 0.14
CA PHE A 107 -0.74 20.33 0.45
C PHE A 107 -1.66 19.41 -0.38
N GLU A 108 -2.95 19.69 -0.38
CA GLU A 108 -3.95 18.84 -1.04
C GLU A 108 -3.92 18.97 -2.56
N LYS A 109 -3.69 20.17 -3.10
CA LYS A 109 -3.80 20.43 -4.54
C LYS A 109 -2.49 20.29 -5.30
N ASP A 110 -1.38 20.74 -4.70
CA ASP A 110 -0.10 20.89 -5.42
C ASP A 110 0.96 19.90 -4.94
N CYS A 111 0.93 19.52 -3.66
CA CYS A 111 1.95 18.66 -3.07
C CYS A 111 1.67 17.17 -3.35
N LEU A 112 0.44 16.71 -3.11
CA LEU A 112 0.09 15.30 -3.18
C LEU A 112 -0.32 14.85 -4.59
N ILE A 113 0.42 13.88 -5.13
CA ILE A 113 -0.06 13.09 -6.26
C ILE A 113 -0.60 11.78 -5.74
N HIS A 114 -1.90 11.56 -5.94
CA HIS A 114 -2.55 10.30 -5.64
C HIS A 114 -2.14 9.22 -6.64
N LEU A 115 -1.40 8.21 -6.18
CA LEU A 115 -1.07 7.03 -6.99
C LEU A 115 -2.28 6.12 -7.09
N GLY A 116 -2.97 5.88 -5.98
CA GLY A 116 -4.17 5.06 -5.93
C GLY A 116 -4.28 4.24 -4.65
N THR A 117 -4.90 3.07 -4.72
CA THR A 117 -5.09 2.19 -3.55
C THR A 117 -4.43 0.84 -3.78
N CYS A 118 -3.64 0.39 -2.81
CA CYS A 118 -3.12 -0.96 -2.73
C CYS A 118 -4.01 -1.79 -1.78
N VAL A 119 -4.55 -2.89 -2.28
CA VAL A 119 -5.29 -3.88 -1.50
C VAL A 119 -4.44 -5.14 -1.38
N ALA A 120 -3.91 -5.40 -0.20
CA ALA A 120 -2.94 -6.45 0.07
C ALA A 120 -3.41 -7.30 1.26
N PRO A 121 -4.10 -8.43 1.02
CA PRO A 121 -4.55 -9.31 2.09
C PRO A 121 -3.36 -9.83 2.92
N ALA A 122 -3.39 -9.56 4.22
CA ALA A 122 -2.32 -9.94 5.14
C ALA A 122 -2.49 -11.40 5.56
N GLY A 123 -1.44 -12.19 5.41
CA GLY A 123 -1.47 -13.63 5.58
C GLY A 123 -0.66 -14.34 4.52
N THR A 124 -0.49 -15.65 4.72
CA THR A 124 0.18 -16.55 3.79
C THR A 124 -0.57 -17.89 3.74
N SER A 125 -0.36 -18.63 2.66
CA SER A 125 -0.87 -19.99 2.50
C SER A 125 0.31 -20.93 2.23
N LYS A 126 0.25 -22.14 2.77
CA LYS A 126 1.24 -23.20 2.52
C LYS A 126 1.18 -23.74 1.08
N LYS A 127 0.08 -23.50 0.37
CA LYS A 127 -0.15 -23.99 -0.99
C LYS A 127 -0.55 -22.82 -1.89
N PRO A 128 -0.06 -22.78 -3.14
CA PRO A 128 -0.60 -21.88 -4.15
C PRO A 128 -2.11 -22.05 -4.25
N GLY A 129 -2.85 -20.96 -4.38
CA GLY A 129 -4.30 -20.98 -4.40
C GLY A 129 -4.93 -19.58 -4.36
N PRO A 130 -6.26 -19.52 -4.21
CA PRO A 130 -6.97 -18.25 -4.07
C PRO A 130 -6.55 -17.53 -2.78
N VAL A 131 -6.44 -16.20 -2.86
CA VAL A 131 -6.13 -15.32 -1.74
C VAL A 131 -7.39 -14.56 -1.32
N MET A 132 -8.11 -14.01 -2.30
CA MET A 132 -9.27 -13.16 -2.07
C MET A 132 -10.15 -13.12 -3.31
N LYS A 133 -11.47 -13.19 -3.14
CA LYS A 133 -12.42 -12.79 -4.18
C LYS A 133 -12.70 -11.29 -4.06
N TYR A 134 -12.83 -10.63 -5.20
CA TYR A 134 -13.12 -9.20 -5.25
C TYR A 134 -14.28 -8.92 -6.19
N THR A 135 -15.05 -7.90 -5.84
CA THR A 135 -15.99 -7.22 -6.73
C THR A 135 -15.78 -5.73 -6.57
N ILE A 136 -15.55 -5.00 -7.66
CA ILE A 136 -15.29 -3.56 -7.66
C ILE A 136 -16.24 -2.89 -8.65
N ASP A 137 -16.96 -1.89 -8.18
CA ASP A 137 -17.88 -1.08 -9.00
C ASP A 137 -17.10 0.08 -9.62
N LEU A 138 -16.47 -0.17 -10.77
CA LEU A 138 -15.75 0.86 -11.53
C LEU A 138 -16.71 1.68 -12.41
N PRO A 139 -16.31 2.90 -12.83
CA PRO A 139 -17.14 3.75 -13.68
C PRO A 139 -17.50 3.15 -15.05
N ASP A 140 -16.65 2.27 -15.58
CA ASP A 140 -16.81 1.57 -16.86
C ASP A 140 -17.55 0.23 -16.74
N GLY A 141 -17.73 -0.27 -15.51
CA GLY A 141 -18.48 -1.48 -15.24
C GLY A 141 -18.06 -2.16 -13.94
N LYS A 142 -18.91 -3.07 -13.46
CA LYS A 142 -18.56 -3.93 -12.34
C LYS A 142 -17.54 -4.97 -12.81
N VAL A 143 -16.39 -5.04 -12.14
CA VAL A 143 -15.39 -6.09 -12.33
C VAL A 143 -15.39 -7.03 -11.12
N SER A 144 -15.29 -8.33 -11.38
CA SER A 144 -15.18 -9.33 -10.31
C SER A 144 -14.23 -10.45 -10.69
N GLY A 145 -13.67 -11.12 -9.69
CA GLY A 145 -12.74 -12.21 -9.91
C GLY A 145 -12.12 -12.75 -8.63
N THR A 146 -11.12 -13.60 -8.82
CA THR A 146 -10.28 -14.14 -7.75
C THR A 146 -8.86 -13.63 -7.95
N LEU A 147 -8.26 -13.14 -6.87
CA LEU A 147 -6.84 -12.84 -6.75
C LEU A 147 -6.14 -14.08 -6.20
N ASN A 148 -5.11 -14.55 -6.89
CA ASN A 148 -4.36 -15.76 -6.53
C ASN A 148 -3.03 -15.45 -5.86
N TYR A 149 -2.43 -16.49 -5.28
CA TYR A 149 -1.11 -16.44 -4.69
C TYR A 149 -0.06 -15.95 -5.69
N LEU A 150 0.76 -14.99 -5.27
CA LEU A 150 1.79 -14.32 -6.10
C LEU A 150 1.23 -13.63 -7.36
N GLU A 151 -0.06 -13.33 -7.39
CA GLU A 151 -0.67 -12.52 -8.43
C GLU A 151 -0.70 -11.05 -8.01
N MET A 152 -0.55 -10.16 -8.98
CA MET A 152 -0.96 -8.76 -8.83
C MET A 152 -2.01 -8.49 -9.90
N LYS A 153 -2.94 -7.58 -9.62
CA LYS A 153 -3.87 -7.05 -10.61
C LYS A 153 -3.93 -5.54 -10.53
N LYS A 154 -4.09 -4.87 -11.66
CA LYS A 154 -4.28 -3.42 -11.73
C LYS A 154 -5.59 -3.07 -12.42
N PHE A 155 -6.37 -2.19 -11.81
CA PHE A 155 -7.58 -1.62 -12.39
C PHE A 155 -7.46 -0.11 -12.50
N GLU A 156 -7.87 0.46 -13.63
CA GLU A 156 -7.87 1.91 -13.79
C GLU A 156 -8.99 2.53 -12.95
N LEU A 157 -8.61 3.49 -12.10
CA LEU A 157 -9.54 4.38 -11.42
C LEU A 157 -8.83 5.70 -11.26
N GLY A 158 -9.18 6.68 -12.09
CA GLY A 158 -8.44 7.93 -12.19
C GLY A 158 -8.74 8.94 -11.08
N ILE A 159 -8.36 10.18 -11.36
CA ILE A 159 -8.69 11.37 -10.58
C ILE A 159 -9.91 12.09 -11.17
N GLN A 160 -10.56 12.90 -10.36
CA GLN A 160 -11.65 13.80 -10.73
C GLN A 160 -11.05 15.11 -11.28
N GLU A 161 -11.88 15.93 -11.91
CA GLU A 161 -11.44 17.24 -12.47
C GLU A 161 -10.89 18.19 -11.41
N ASN A 162 -11.36 18.07 -10.16
CA ASN A 162 -10.87 18.84 -9.02
C ASN A 162 -9.58 18.31 -8.39
N GLY A 163 -8.91 17.34 -9.02
CA GLY A 163 -7.65 16.74 -8.55
C GLY A 163 -7.81 15.64 -7.50
N LEU A 164 -9.00 15.45 -6.93
CA LEU A 164 -9.23 14.42 -5.92
C LEU A 164 -9.39 13.03 -6.54
N PRO A 165 -9.07 11.94 -5.83
CA PRO A 165 -9.30 10.57 -6.31
C PRO A 165 -10.75 10.32 -6.68
N ARG A 166 -11.02 9.62 -7.79
CA ARG A 166 -12.30 8.95 -7.97
C ARG A 166 -12.45 7.83 -6.94
N LYS A 167 -13.68 7.47 -6.63
CA LYS A 167 -14.00 6.46 -5.61
C LYS A 167 -14.78 5.32 -6.25
N ALA A 168 -14.49 4.09 -5.81
CA ALA A 168 -15.20 2.89 -6.24
C ALA A 168 -15.55 2.05 -5.02
N LYS A 169 -16.79 1.55 -4.96
CA LYS A 169 -17.17 0.59 -3.92
C LYS A 169 -16.58 -0.77 -4.26
N ALA A 170 -16.06 -1.46 -3.25
CA ALA A 170 -15.50 -2.78 -3.39
C ALA A 170 -16.00 -3.71 -2.29
N ILE A 171 -16.21 -4.96 -2.66
CA ILE A 171 -16.44 -6.09 -1.76
C ILE A 171 -15.20 -6.98 -1.85
N LEU A 172 -14.55 -7.17 -0.71
CA LEU A 172 -13.34 -7.97 -0.55
C LEU A 172 -13.66 -9.17 0.33
N GLU A 173 -13.47 -10.38 -0.20
CA GLU A 173 -13.76 -11.63 0.50
C GLU A 173 -12.47 -12.45 0.57
N PRO A 174 -11.63 -12.24 1.61
CA PRO A 174 -10.39 -12.98 1.77
C PRO A 174 -10.66 -14.45 2.13
N GLU A 175 -9.78 -15.34 1.69
CA GLU A 175 -9.76 -16.71 2.20
C GLU A 175 -9.39 -16.72 3.70
N ARG A 176 -9.73 -17.81 4.40
CA ARG A 176 -9.58 -17.93 5.87
C ARG A 176 -8.19 -17.57 6.43
N GLY A 177 -7.14 -17.75 5.63
CA GLY A 177 -5.76 -17.45 6.02
C GLY A 177 -5.36 -15.98 5.91
N TYR A 178 -6.23 -15.12 5.36
CA TYR A 178 -5.93 -13.74 5.00
C TYR A 178 -6.86 -12.75 5.68
N ASP A 179 -6.34 -11.58 6.00
CA ASP A 179 -7.08 -10.46 6.57
C ASP A 179 -6.96 -9.23 5.66
N VAL A 180 -8.07 -8.55 5.42
CA VAL A 180 -8.12 -7.29 4.65
C VAL A 180 -8.50 -6.10 5.51
N GLY A 181 -8.43 -6.21 6.84
CA GLY A 181 -8.77 -5.17 7.81
C GLY A 181 -10.13 -5.34 8.48
N ALA A 182 -10.71 -6.54 8.40
CA ALA A 182 -11.98 -6.90 9.06
C ALA A 182 -11.86 -8.18 9.90
N GLY A 183 -10.64 -8.67 10.11
CA GLY A 183 -10.36 -9.98 10.67
C GLY A 183 -10.20 -11.05 9.59
N ARG A 184 -9.49 -12.12 9.93
CA ARG A 184 -9.16 -13.21 9.00
C ARG A 184 -10.40 -13.88 8.42
N GLY A 185 -10.44 -13.99 7.09
CA GLY A 185 -11.55 -14.62 6.35
C GLY A 185 -12.86 -13.83 6.35
N ASN A 186 -12.90 -12.65 6.98
CA ASN A 186 -14.11 -11.85 7.04
C ASN A 186 -14.22 -10.95 5.82
N LYS A 187 -15.41 -10.95 5.21
CA LYS A 187 -15.76 -10.01 4.15
C LYS A 187 -15.62 -8.57 4.64
N ARG A 188 -15.05 -7.70 3.80
CA ARG A 188 -14.95 -6.26 4.01
C ARG A 188 -15.57 -5.53 2.83
N GLU A 189 -16.53 -4.65 3.11
CA GLU A 189 -16.99 -3.65 2.14
C GLU A 189 -16.22 -2.35 2.37
N VAL A 190 -15.70 -1.75 1.31
CA VAL A 190 -14.80 -0.59 1.41
C VAL A 190 -14.91 0.31 0.19
N GLU A 191 -14.58 1.58 0.36
CA GLU A 191 -14.41 2.52 -0.75
C GLU A 191 -12.92 2.63 -1.13
N LEU A 192 -12.60 2.24 -2.35
CA LEU A 192 -11.25 2.32 -2.92
C LEU A 192 -11.07 3.68 -3.60
N HIS A 193 -9.90 4.29 -3.39
CA HIS A 193 -9.55 5.56 -3.98
C HIS A 193 -8.65 5.35 -5.20
N GLY A 194 -9.00 6.05 -6.29
CA GLY A 194 -8.23 6.10 -7.51
C GLY A 194 -6.97 6.94 -7.40
N GLY A 195 -6.33 7.10 -8.54
CA GLY A 195 -5.11 7.88 -8.71
C GLY A 195 -4.53 7.65 -10.09
N VAL A 196 -3.35 8.22 -10.33
CA VAL A 196 -2.65 8.11 -11.63
C VAL A 196 -2.20 6.68 -11.98
N VAL A 197 -2.20 5.76 -11.01
CA VAL A 197 -1.95 4.32 -11.21
C VAL A 197 -3.23 3.48 -11.12
N GLY A 198 -4.18 3.89 -10.26
CA GLY A 198 -5.45 3.21 -10.06
C GLY A 198 -5.45 2.27 -8.84
N ILE A 199 -6.24 1.20 -8.92
CA ILE A 199 -6.33 0.19 -7.85
C ILE A 199 -5.36 -0.94 -8.14
N VAL A 200 -4.54 -1.31 -7.16
CA VAL A 200 -3.63 -2.46 -7.23
C VAL A 200 -4.06 -3.50 -6.21
N LEU A 201 -4.37 -4.71 -6.67
CA LEU A 201 -4.54 -5.88 -5.81
C LEU A 201 -3.21 -6.63 -5.72
N ASP A 202 -2.74 -6.92 -4.51
CA ASP A 202 -1.45 -7.58 -4.26
C ASP A 202 -1.66 -8.89 -3.49
N GLY A 203 -1.67 -10.00 -4.24
CA GLY A 203 -1.84 -11.37 -3.73
C GLY A 203 -0.52 -12.04 -3.35
N ARG A 204 0.58 -11.28 -3.24
CA ARG A 204 1.91 -11.84 -2.94
C ARG A 204 2.10 -12.24 -1.47
N GLY A 205 1.15 -11.88 -0.62
CA GLY A 205 1.12 -12.23 0.79
C GLY A 205 1.86 -11.25 1.69
N ARG A 206 1.54 -11.32 2.99
CA ARG A 206 2.21 -10.59 4.08
C ARG A 206 2.38 -11.55 5.26
N PRO A 207 3.61 -11.91 5.68
CA PRO A 207 4.88 -11.48 5.10
C PRO A 207 5.06 -11.93 3.65
N PHE A 208 5.79 -11.13 2.88
CA PHE A 208 6.18 -11.46 1.50
C PHE A 208 7.46 -12.31 1.55
N ASP A 209 7.38 -13.53 1.03
CA ASP A 209 8.53 -14.44 0.97
C ASP A 209 8.56 -15.20 -0.35
N LEU A 210 9.73 -15.25 -0.96
CA LEU A 210 10.01 -16.02 -2.18
C LEU A 210 11.06 -17.11 -1.95
N SER A 211 11.56 -17.29 -0.72
CA SER A 211 12.69 -18.15 -0.36
C SER A 211 12.57 -19.58 -0.89
N THR A 212 11.33 -20.11 -0.98
CA THR A 212 11.03 -21.47 -1.45
C THR A 212 10.77 -21.57 -2.96
N ILE A 213 10.68 -20.44 -3.67
CA ILE A 213 10.43 -20.39 -5.11
C ILE A 213 11.75 -20.47 -5.87
N SER A 214 11.79 -21.26 -6.94
CA SER A 214 12.98 -21.39 -7.80
C SER A 214 13.38 -20.07 -8.43
N GLU A 215 14.65 -19.89 -8.79
CA GLU A 215 15.12 -18.64 -9.40
C GLU A 215 14.40 -18.33 -10.73
N SER A 216 14.22 -19.34 -11.58
CA SER A 216 13.48 -19.20 -12.85
C SER A 216 12.04 -18.76 -12.63
N ASP A 217 11.36 -19.32 -11.63
CA ASP A 217 9.98 -18.94 -11.31
C ASP A 217 9.92 -17.54 -10.71
N ARG A 218 10.88 -17.15 -9.87
CA ARG A 218 10.97 -15.77 -9.33
C ARG A 218 11.09 -14.75 -10.46
N ILE A 219 11.94 -15.01 -11.46
CA ILE A 219 12.09 -14.13 -12.64
C ILE A 219 10.77 -14.07 -13.42
N SER A 220 10.10 -15.21 -13.60
CA SER A 220 8.79 -15.27 -14.27
C SER A 220 7.74 -14.43 -13.54
N TYR A 221 7.61 -14.56 -12.22
CA TYR A 221 6.70 -13.74 -11.42
C TYR A 221 7.04 -12.25 -11.46
N LEU A 222 8.33 -11.90 -11.34
CA LEU A 222 8.77 -10.52 -11.45
C LEU A 222 8.32 -9.90 -12.78
N LYS A 223 8.57 -10.57 -13.91
CA LYS A 223 8.12 -10.10 -15.23
C LYS A 223 6.61 -9.93 -15.29
N LYS A 224 5.83 -10.88 -14.74
CA LYS A 224 4.36 -10.78 -14.68
C LYS A 224 3.91 -9.54 -13.92
N TRP A 225 4.46 -9.28 -12.73
CA TRP A 225 4.10 -8.10 -11.93
C TRP A 225 4.48 -6.79 -12.63
N MET A 226 5.66 -6.74 -13.26
CA MET A 226 6.14 -5.57 -13.98
C MET A 226 5.25 -5.24 -15.19
N THR A 227 4.80 -6.27 -15.92
CA THR A 227 3.89 -6.14 -17.05
C THR A 227 2.50 -5.70 -16.59
N GLU A 228 1.93 -6.36 -15.58
CA GLU A 228 0.60 -6.04 -15.05
C GLU A 228 0.50 -4.59 -14.56
N LEU A 229 1.53 -4.14 -13.83
CA LEU A 229 1.60 -2.76 -13.35
C LEU A 229 2.06 -1.76 -14.41
N ASN A 230 2.44 -2.23 -15.61
CA ASN A 230 2.97 -1.40 -16.70
C ASN A 230 4.10 -0.48 -16.21
N ILE A 231 5.10 -1.03 -15.52
CA ILE A 231 6.19 -0.23 -14.94
C ILE A 231 7.30 0.11 -15.94
N TYR A 232 7.40 -0.66 -17.03
CA TYR A 232 8.33 -0.45 -18.16
C TYR A 232 7.56 -0.44 -19.47
N ASN A 233 8.14 0.14 -20.52
CA ASN A 233 7.59 -0.05 -21.86
C ASN A 233 7.80 -1.54 -22.25
N THR A 234 6.85 -2.14 -22.96
CA THR A 234 6.88 -3.57 -23.32
C THR A 234 8.16 -3.97 -24.07
N ALA A 235 8.72 -3.06 -24.87
CA ALA A 235 10.00 -3.25 -25.56
C ALA A 235 11.20 -3.42 -24.61
N SER A 236 11.13 -2.94 -23.38
CA SER A 236 12.24 -3.03 -22.41
C SER A 236 12.25 -4.33 -21.59
N LEU A 237 11.19 -5.16 -21.70
CA LEU A 237 11.02 -6.39 -20.91
C LEU A 237 11.38 -7.67 -21.70
N SER A 238 11.51 -7.59 -23.03
CA SER A 238 11.84 -8.73 -23.90
C SER A 238 13.32 -9.13 -23.88
N GLY A 239 14.22 -8.28 -23.37
CA GLY A 239 15.65 -8.60 -23.30
C GLY A 239 16.38 -8.56 -24.65
N ASP A 240 15.71 -8.14 -25.72
CA ASP A 240 16.34 -7.87 -27.02
C ASP A 240 16.88 -6.43 -27.04
N GLN A 241 18.11 -6.26 -26.56
CA GLN A 241 19.02 -5.18 -26.96
C GLN A 241 20.37 -5.78 -27.32
#